data_AF-A0A2R9UGM0-F1
#
_entry.id   AF-A0A2R9UGM0-F1
#
_cell.length_a   1.000
_cell.length_b   1.000
_cell.length_c   1.000
_cell.angle_alpha   90.00
_cell.angle_beta   90.00
_cell.angle_gamma   90.00
#
_symmetry.space_group_name_H-M   'P 1'
#
loop_
_entity.id
_entity.type
_entity.pdbx_description
1 polymer ?
#
loop_
_entity_poly.entity_id
_entity_poly.type
_entity_poly.pdbx_seq_one_letter_code
_entity_poly.pdbx_strand_id
1 'polypeptide(L)'
;MASVSPAGRRASDGFGIVAIILAAFILLPALMIFLIGLAPEMNAIWWLGIVLLPIMGFLGLVALIIGVVGIVLRVRQNRNPVLSIIGASLGVLLVLPVVWVFFGSSV
;
A
#
# COMPACT_ATOMS: atom_id res chain seq x y z
N MET A 1 -14.72 34.55 -19.43
CA MET A 1 -14.76 33.77 -18.18
C MET A 1 -14.86 32.30 -18.58
N ALA A 2 -13.77 31.53 -18.47
CA ALA A 2 -13.79 30.12 -18.85
C ALA A 2 -14.68 29.36 -17.86
N SER A 3 -15.79 28.80 -18.34
CA SER A 3 -16.62 27.88 -17.59
C SER A 3 -15.81 26.62 -17.35
N VAL A 4 -15.32 26.43 -16.12
CA VAL A 4 -14.78 25.14 -15.70
C VAL A 4 -15.93 24.16 -15.78
N SER A 5 -15.91 23.31 -16.81
CA SER A 5 -16.90 22.24 -17.01
C SER A 5 -17.09 21.45 -15.70
N PRO A 6 -18.33 21.11 -15.30
CA PRO A 6 -18.59 20.24 -14.14
C PRO A 6 -17.86 18.89 -14.21
N ALA A 7 -17.41 18.49 -15.40
CA ALA A 7 -16.64 17.27 -15.64
C ALA A 7 -15.20 17.32 -15.10
N GLY A 8 -14.64 18.51 -14.84
CA GLY A 8 -13.28 18.68 -14.28
C GLY A 8 -13.17 18.33 -12.79
N ARG A 9 -14.30 18.27 -12.07
CA ARG A 9 -14.42 17.75 -10.70
C ARG A 9 -15.04 16.35 -10.69
N ARG A 10 -14.61 15.46 -11.59
CA ARG A 10 -14.55 14.03 -11.22
C ARG A 10 -13.71 13.99 -9.96
N ALA A 11 -14.37 13.99 -8.80
CA ALA A 11 -13.71 14.00 -7.51
C ALA A 11 -12.67 12.89 -7.54
N SER A 12 -11.40 13.28 -7.60
CA SER A 12 -10.28 12.36 -7.60
C SER A 12 -10.23 11.73 -6.22
N ASP A 13 -9.94 10.43 -6.18
CA ASP A 13 -9.91 9.71 -4.91
C ASP A 13 -8.60 9.99 -4.17
N GLY A 14 -8.52 11.17 -3.55
CA GLY A 14 -7.31 11.67 -2.92
C GLY A 14 -6.75 10.73 -1.86
N PHE A 15 -7.60 10.16 -1.01
CA PHE A 15 -7.19 9.16 -0.02
C PHE A 15 -6.63 7.91 -0.68
N GLY A 16 -7.29 7.41 -1.74
CA GLY A 16 -6.77 6.30 -2.53
C GLY A 16 -5.43 6.61 -3.19
N ILE A 17 -5.24 7.81 -3.75
CA ILE A 17 -3.96 8.24 -4.34
C ILE A 17 -2.86 8.26 -3.28
N VAL A 18 -3.12 8.85 -2.11
CA VAL A 18 -2.16 8.89 -1.00
C VAL A 18 -1.81 7.48 -0.53
N ALA A 19 -2.80 6.61 -0.36
CA ALA A 19 -2.57 5.21 0.02
C ALA A 19 -1.72 4.46 -1.02
N ILE A 20 -1.98 4.66 -2.31
CA ILE A 20 -1.18 4.06 -3.40
C ILE A 20 0.26 4.58 -3.39
N ILE A 21 0.46 5.89 -3.25
CA ILE A 21 1.81 6.49 -3.22
C ILE A 21 2.60 5.96 -2.02
N LEU A 22 1.99 5.94 -0.84
CA LEU A 22 2.60 5.37 0.36
C LEU A 22 2.94 3.90 0.14
N ALA A 23 2.02 3.11 -0.39
CA ALA A 23 2.30 1.70 -0.63
C ALA A 23 3.44 1.51 -1.66
N ALA A 24 3.42 2.24 -2.78
CA ALA A 24 4.44 2.15 -3.83
C ALA A 24 5.84 2.50 -3.32
N PHE A 25 5.95 3.49 -2.42
CA PHE A 25 7.23 3.91 -1.84
C PHE A 25 7.95 2.79 -1.09
N ILE A 26 7.21 1.85 -0.51
CA ILE A 26 7.76 0.70 0.22
C ILE A 26 7.79 -0.56 -0.66
N LEU A 27 6.75 -0.76 -1.47
CA LEU A 27 6.61 -1.96 -2.29
C LEU A 27 7.77 -2.08 -3.28
N LEU A 28 8.19 -0.97 -3.90
CA LEU A 28 9.31 -0.97 -4.85
C LEU A 28 10.64 -1.42 -4.23
N PRO A 29 11.15 -0.82 -3.13
CA PRO A 29 12.37 -1.30 -2.50
C PRO A 29 12.22 -2.72 -1.94
N ALA A 30 11.04 -3.10 -1.43
CA ALA A 30 10.80 -4.48 -0.99
C ALA A 30 10.92 -5.50 -2.11
N LEU A 31 10.32 -5.20 -3.26
CA LEU A 31 10.36 -6.06 -4.43
C LEU A 31 11.78 -6.13 -4.99
N MET A 32 12.52 -5.02 -4.99
CA MET A 32 13.93 -4.99 -5.37
C MET A 32 14.78 -5.89 -4.47
N ILE A 33 14.65 -5.75 -3.14
CA ILE A 33 15.40 -6.58 -2.17
C ILE A 33 15.04 -8.06 -2.32
N PHE A 34 13.75 -8.37 -2.52
CA PHE A 34 13.29 -9.74 -2.74
C PHE A 34 13.90 -10.33 -4.01
N LEU A 35 13.86 -9.61 -5.14
CA LEU A 35 14.45 -10.06 -6.40
C LEU A 35 15.97 -10.25 -6.30
N ILE A 36 16.67 -9.34 -5.62
CA ILE A 36 18.11 -9.46 -5.37
C ILE A 36 18.41 -10.69 -4.51
N GLY A 37 17.60 -10.96 -3.48
CA GLY A 37 17.77 -12.11 -2.61
C GLY A 37 17.60 -13.47 -3.29
N LEU A 38 16.98 -13.51 -4.48
CA LEU A 38 16.89 -14.74 -5.29
C LEU A 38 18.21 -15.10 -5.99
N ALA A 39 19.16 -14.16 -6.10
CA ALA A 39 20.48 -14.42 -6.67
C ALA A 39 21.40 -15.07 -5.60
N PRO A 40 21.92 -16.29 -5.83
CA PRO A 40 22.71 -17.01 -4.83
C PRO A 40 23.93 -16.25 -4.31
N GLU A 41 24.61 -15.53 -5.21
CA GLU A 41 25.79 -14.71 -4.92
C GLU A 41 25.47 -13.48 -4.05
N MET A 42 24.19 -13.09 -3.97
CA MET A 42 23.73 -11.88 -3.28
C MET A 42 22.95 -12.21 -1.99
N ASN A 43 22.96 -13.47 -1.54
CA ASN A 43 22.24 -13.91 -0.34
C ASN A 43 22.67 -13.14 0.93
N ALA A 44 23.86 -12.56 0.95
CA ALA A 44 24.31 -11.68 2.02
C ALA A 44 23.41 -10.45 2.24
N ILE A 45 22.55 -10.07 1.30
CA ILE A 45 21.66 -8.89 1.37
C ILE A 45 20.36 -9.18 2.16
N TRP A 46 20.10 -10.44 2.54
CA TRP A 46 18.88 -10.87 3.22
C TRP A 46 18.57 -10.12 4.53
N TRP A 47 19.58 -9.58 5.22
CA TRP A 47 19.40 -8.82 6.47
C TRP A 47 18.61 -7.53 6.25
N LEU A 48 18.59 -6.97 5.03
CA LEU A 48 17.74 -5.84 4.69
C LEU A 48 16.26 -6.19 4.83
N GLY A 49 15.87 -7.46 4.61
CA GLY A 49 14.50 -7.93 4.84
C GLY A 49 14.08 -7.77 6.31
N ILE A 50 15.01 -7.98 7.26
CA ILE A 50 14.74 -7.83 8.70
C ILE A 50 14.44 -6.37 9.05
N VAL A 51 15.18 -5.43 8.46
CA VAL A 51 14.96 -3.99 8.66
C VAL A 51 13.70 -3.52 7.94
N LEU A 52 13.43 -4.07 6.76
CA LEU A 52 12.34 -3.64 5.90
C LEU A 52 10.98 -4.15 6.37
N LEU A 53 10.91 -5.35 6.94
CA LEU A 53 9.65 -5.96 7.40
C LEU A 53 8.87 -5.07 8.40
N PRO A 54 9.47 -4.52 9.47
CA PRO A 54 8.78 -3.59 10.36
C PRO A 54 8.29 -2.32 9.66
N ILE A 55 9.09 -1.78 8.74
CA ILE A 55 8.75 -0.59 7.95
C ILE A 55 7.56 -0.89 7.02
N MET A 56 7.57 -2.07 6.37
CA MET A 56 6.45 -2.58 5.57
C MET A 56 5.18 -2.75 6.39
N GLY A 57 5.29 -3.31 7.59
CA GLY A 57 4.16 -3.48 8.48
C GLY A 57 3.54 -2.14 8.88
N PHE A 58 4.37 -1.19 9.32
CA PHE A 58 3.90 0.13 9.73
C PHE A 58 3.29 0.92 8.57
N LEU A 59 4.01 1.08 7.47
CA LEU A 59 3.54 1.89 6.34
C LEU A 59 2.42 1.20 5.56
N GLY A 60 2.43 -0.14 5.49
CA GLY A 60 1.32 -0.94 4.98
C GLY A 60 0.05 -0.77 5.81
N LEU A 61 0.17 -0.76 7.14
CA LEU A 61 -0.96 -0.50 8.04
C LEU A 61 -1.50 0.93 7.87
N VAL A 62 -0.63 1.93 7.76
CA VAL A 62 -1.03 3.32 7.51
C VAL A 62 -1.75 3.43 6.16
N ALA A 63 -1.20 2.86 5.09
CA ALA A 63 -1.82 2.85 3.76
C ALA A 63 -3.18 2.13 3.78
N LEU A 64 -3.29 1.02 4.52
CA LEU A 64 -4.53 0.28 4.72
C LEU A 64 -5.60 1.15 5.40
N ILE A 65 -5.26 1.81 6.50
CA ILE A 65 -6.19 2.68 7.24
C ILE A 65 -6.66 3.82 6.34
N ILE A 66 -5.74 4.49 5.64
CA ILE A 66 -6.07 5.59 4.71
C ILE A 66 -6.99 5.10 3.59
N GLY A 67 -6.69 3.94 3.00
CA GLY A 67 -7.52 3.30 1.99
C GLY A 67 -8.93 3.00 2.51
N VAL A 68 -9.06 2.39 3.69
CA VAL A 68 -10.35 2.10 4.31
C VAL A 68 -11.15 3.37 4.59
N VAL A 69 -10.52 4.42 5.14
CA VAL A 69 -11.16 5.73 5.35
C VAL A 69 -11.65 6.31 4.03
N GLY A 70 -10.83 6.26 2.98
CA GLY A 70 -11.20 6.70 1.64
C GLY A 70 -12.42 5.96 1.06
N ILE A 71 -12.47 4.63 1.27
CA ILE A 71 -13.63 3.80 0.89
C ILE A 71 -14.89 4.28 1.62
N VAL A 72 -14.84 4.38 2.95
CA VAL A 72 -16.00 4.75 3.78
C VAL A 72 -16.54 6.12 3.38
N LEU A 73 -15.66 7.12 3.20
CA LEU A 73 -16.07 8.48 2.85
C LEU A 73 -16.74 8.54 1.47
N ARG A 74 -16.25 7.79 0.49
CA ARG A 74 -16.80 7.78 -0.88
C ARG A 74 -18.09 7.00 -1.00
N VAL A 75 -18.19 5.85 -0.33
CA VAL A 75 -19.43 5.07 -0.26
C VAL A 75 -20.53 5.93 0.35
N ARG A 76 -20.23 6.68 1.42
CA ARG A 76 -21.19 7.64 2.03
C ARG A 76 -21.62 8.76 1.09
N GLN A 77 -20.81 9.10 0.09
CA GLN A 77 -21.13 10.10 -0.94
C GLN A 77 -21.80 9.51 -2.18
N ASN A 78 -22.17 8.21 -2.17
CA ASN A 78 -22.63 7.48 -3.36
C ASN A 78 -21.66 7.59 -4.56
N ARG A 79 -20.36 7.57 -4.27
CA ARG A 79 -19.28 7.62 -5.27
C ARG A 79 -18.45 6.35 -5.26
N ASN A 80 -17.91 5.99 -6.42
CA ASN A 80 -17.06 4.80 -6.54
C ASN A 80 -15.67 5.01 -5.89
N PRO A 81 -15.26 4.16 -4.94
CA PRO A 81 -13.99 4.25 -4.22
C PRO A 81 -12.84 3.45 -4.85
N VAL A 82 -12.70 3.49 -6.18
CA VAL A 82 -11.77 2.58 -6.88
C VAL A 82 -10.32 2.70 -6.40
N LEU A 83 -9.77 3.92 -6.28
CA LEU A 83 -8.36 4.08 -5.87
C LEU A 83 -8.17 3.75 -4.39
N SER A 84 -9.15 4.03 -3.54
CA SER A 84 -9.12 3.67 -2.12
C SER A 84 -9.17 2.16 -1.92
N ILE A 85 -9.93 1.44 -2.76
CA ILE A 85 -9.89 -0.03 -2.80
C ILE A 85 -8.49 -0.51 -3.20
N ILE A 86 -7.91 0.03 -4.28
CA ILE A 86 -6.56 -0.34 -4.71
C ILE A 86 -5.53 -0.06 -3.60
N GLY A 87 -5.57 1.13 -3.00
CA GLY A 87 -4.69 1.52 -1.90
C GLY A 87 -4.84 0.62 -0.68
N ALA A 88 -6.07 0.29 -0.29
CA ALA A 88 -6.34 -0.64 0.80
C ALA A 88 -5.78 -2.05 0.49
N SER A 89 -6.02 -2.56 -0.73
CA SER A 89 -5.48 -3.86 -1.16
C SER A 89 -3.95 -3.88 -1.14
N LEU A 90 -3.29 -2.81 -1.57
CA LEU A 90 -1.83 -2.70 -1.48
C LEU A 90 -1.35 -2.64 -0.01
N GLY A 91 -2.10 -1.96 0.87
CA GLY A 91 -1.86 -1.99 2.31
C GLY A 91 -1.96 -3.41 2.89
N VAL A 92 -2.98 -4.18 2.51
CA VAL A 92 -3.11 -5.60 2.88
C VAL A 92 -1.89 -6.39 2.41
N LEU A 93 -1.49 -6.24 1.15
CA LEU A 93 -0.32 -6.93 0.58
C LEU A 93 0.97 -6.62 1.35
N LEU A 94 1.16 -5.38 1.83
CA LEU A 94 2.33 -4.99 2.61
C LEU A 94 2.32 -5.55 4.05
N VAL A 95 1.14 -5.69 4.65
CA VAL A 95 0.98 -6.21 6.02
C VAL A 95 1.07 -7.74 6.06
N LEU A 96 0.66 -8.41 4.99
CA LEU A 96 0.54 -9.87 4.94
C LEU A 96 1.84 -10.63 5.27
N PRO A 97 3.03 -10.26 4.75
CA PRO A 97 4.29 -10.90 5.12
C PRO A 97 4.62 -10.74 6.61
N VAL A 98 4.29 -9.58 7.19
CA VAL A 98 4.52 -9.31 8.62
C VAL A 98 3.62 -10.21 9.46
N VAL A 99 2.33 -10.25 9.15
CA VAL A 99 1.38 -11.15 9.82
C VAL A 99 1.84 -12.60 9.69
N TRP A 100 2.30 -13.03 8.52
CA TRP A 100 2.84 -14.37 8.32
C TRP A 100 4.04 -14.66 9.23
N VAL A 101 5.01 -13.74 9.33
CA VAL A 101 6.20 -13.95 10.19
C VAL A 101 5.82 -14.05 11.67
N PHE A 102 4.88 -13.24 12.14
CA PHE A 102 4.50 -13.22 13.56
C PHE A 102 3.55 -14.35 13.97
N PHE A 103 2.65 -14.78 13.07
CA PHE A 103 1.61 -15.77 13.38
C PHE A 103 1.81 -17.13 12.70
N GLY A 104 2.69 -17.22 11.71
CA GLY A 104 3.00 -18.46 11.00
C GLY A 104 3.89 -19.41 11.80
N SER A 105 4.62 -18.92 12.81
CA SER A 105 5.45 -19.73 13.71
C SER A 105 4.67 -20.29 14.91
N SER A 106 3.41 -19.92 15.07
CA SER A 106 2.55 -20.33 16.20
C SER A 106 1.63 -21.51 15.88
N VAL A 107 1.90 -22.23 14.79
CA VAL A 107 1.13 -23.41 14.32
C VAL A 107 2.03 -24.63 14.21
#